data_AF-A0A840ZSS0-F1
#
_entry.id   AF-A0A840ZSS0-F1
#
_cell.length_a   1.000
_cell.length_b   1.000
_cell.length_c   1.000
_cell.angle_alpha   90.00
_cell.angle_beta   90.00
_cell.angle_gamma   90.00
#
_symmetry.space_group_name_H-M   'P 1'
#
loop_
_entity.id
_entity.type
_entity.pdbx_description
1 polymer ?
#
loop_
_entity_poly.entity_id
_entity_poly.type
_entity_poly.pdbx_seq_one_letter_code
_entity_poly.pdbx_strand_id
1 'polypeptide(L)'
;MPVVLRSLSDFKKFLRKPGATIQIVQNTFVDRQDAASRETYRRKGLYEPRTLRALSKRAAVFDVRGHDTTVWLYWDRGTRHWRFSGDTVTVPLHATLGPPDAVVYRCSLPEPETPRPARSRPADSQARDPRVAQQAAFGF
;
A
#
# COMPACT_ATOMS: atom_id res chain seq x y z
N MET A 1 3.13 0.05 12.67
CA MET A 1 4.57 0.29 12.85
C MET A 1 5.07 1.17 11.72
N PRO A 2 5.85 2.23 11.98
CA PRO A 2 6.41 3.06 10.91
C PRO A 2 7.42 2.26 10.09
N VAL A 3 7.36 2.38 8.77
CA VAL A 3 8.35 1.81 7.86
C VAL A 3 9.61 2.68 7.94
N VAL A 4 10.72 2.09 8.36
CA VAL A 4 12.04 2.77 8.42
C VAL A 4 13.06 1.93 7.68
N LEU A 5 13.52 2.42 6.54
CA LEU A 5 14.47 1.77 5.66
C LEU A 5 15.80 2.52 5.71
N ARG A 6 16.89 1.81 5.98
CA ARG A 6 18.25 2.37 6.01
C ARG A 6 19.21 1.68 5.05
N SER A 7 18.80 0.54 4.50
CA SER A 7 19.64 -0.30 3.66
C SER A 7 18.81 -1.19 2.73
N LEU A 8 19.48 -1.78 1.74
CA LEU A 8 18.89 -2.79 0.87
C LEU A 8 18.41 -4.02 1.66
N SER A 9 19.13 -4.37 2.73
CA SER A 9 18.76 -5.47 3.61
C SER A 9 17.44 -5.18 4.34
N ASP A 10 17.25 -3.95 4.85
CA ASP A 10 16.00 -3.54 5.48
C ASP A 10 14.86 -3.53 4.48
N PHE A 11 15.12 -3.05 3.27
CA PHE A 11 14.12 -3.06 2.20
C PHE A 11 13.70 -4.49 1.83
N LYS A 12 14.64 -5.41 1.66
CA LYS A 12 14.33 -6.83 1.41
C LYS A 12 13.56 -7.48 2.57
N LYS A 13 13.88 -7.12 3.82
CA LYS A 13 13.11 -7.56 5.00
C LYS A 13 11.70 -6.99 4.98
N PHE A 14 11.55 -5.71 4.63
CA PHE A 14 10.26 -5.05 4.48
C PHE A 14 9.40 -5.72 3.41
N LEU A 15 9.95 -6.01 2.22
CA LEU A 15 9.22 -6.63 1.13
C LEU A 15 8.64 -8.01 1.49
N ARG A 16 9.26 -8.73 2.44
CA ARG A 16 8.77 -10.03 2.93
C ARG A 16 7.62 -9.91 3.94
N LYS A 17 7.29 -8.71 4.42
CA LYS A 17 6.20 -8.54 5.38
C LYS A 17 4.85 -8.72 4.65
N PRO A 18 3.90 -9.46 5.25
CA PRO A 18 2.56 -9.61 4.69
C PRO A 18 1.91 -8.26 4.41
N GLY A 19 1.36 -8.09 3.21
CA GLY A 19 0.71 -6.86 2.78
C GLY A 19 1.64 -5.69 2.48
N ALA A 20 2.97 -5.85 2.53
CA ALA A 20 3.89 -4.79 2.15
C ALA A 20 3.63 -4.32 0.72
N THR A 21 3.48 -3.01 0.54
CA THR A 21 3.30 -2.39 -0.77
C THR A 21 4.39 -1.37 -1.05
N ILE A 22 4.74 -1.26 -2.33
CA ILE A 22 5.56 -0.16 -2.84
C ILE A 22 4.77 0.59 -3.90
N GLN A 23 4.91 1.91 -3.94
CA GLN A 23 4.27 2.76 -4.93
C GLN A 23 5.29 3.75 -5.47
N ILE A 24 5.34 3.95 -6.79
CA ILE A 24 6.14 5.04 -7.35
C ILE A 24 5.47 6.36 -6.96
N VAL A 25 6.21 7.25 -6.31
CA VAL A 25 5.78 8.63 -6.03
C VAL A 25 6.46 9.64 -6.96
N GLN A 26 7.59 9.26 -7.56
CA GLN A 26 8.29 10.06 -8.55
C GLN A 26 9.06 9.18 -9.53
N ASN A 27 9.05 9.54 -10.81
CA ASN A 27 9.90 8.92 -11.81
C ASN A 27 10.42 10.01 -12.76
N THR A 28 11.66 10.43 -12.54
CA THR A 28 12.23 11.59 -13.24
C THR A 28 12.38 11.36 -14.74
N PHE A 29 12.53 10.10 -15.18
CA PHE A 29 12.59 9.77 -16.61
C PHE A 29 11.25 10.08 -17.27
N VAL A 30 10.16 9.71 -16.61
CA VAL A 30 8.78 9.90 -17.08
C VAL A 30 8.38 11.38 -16.97
N ASP A 31 8.81 12.06 -15.91
CA ASP A 31 8.55 13.49 -15.71
C ASP A 31 9.08 14.36 -16.87
N ARG A 32 10.15 13.91 -17.53
CA ARG A 32 10.76 14.59 -18.70
C ARG A 32 10.09 14.29 -20.04
N GLN A 33 9.23 13.29 -20.11
CA GLN A 33 8.56 12.95 -21.37
C GLN A 33 7.46 13.96 -21.70
N ASP A 34 6.97 13.95 -22.94
CA ASP A 34 5.78 14.71 -23.32
C ASP A 34 4.52 14.22 -22.57
N ALA A 35 3.43 14.97 -22.69
CA ALA A 35 2.19 14.69 -21.97
C ALA A 35 1.53 13.36 -22.40
N ALA A 36 1.59 13.01 -23.70
CA ALA A 36 1.00 11.78 -24.21
C ALA A 36 1.77 10.54 -23.73
N SER A 37 3.10 10.62 -23.71
CA SER A 37 3.96 9.59 -23.14
C SER A 37 3.71 9.40 -21.64
N ARG A 38 3.64 10.48 -20.86
CA ARG A 38 3.31 10.44 -19.43
C ARG A 38 1.97 9.75 -19.17
N GLU A 39 0.95 10.11 -19.94
CA GLU A 39 -0.38 9.53 -19.82
C GLU A 39 -0.39 8.03 -20.16
N THR A 40 0.37 7.63 -21.19
CA THR A 40 0.55 6.21 -21.53
C THR A 40 1.15 5.41 -20.38
N TYR A 41 2.16 5.96 -19.69
CA TYR A 41 2.72 5.31 -18.50
C TYR A 41 1.72 5.20 -17.35
N ARG A 42 0.91 6.25 -17.12
CA ARG A 42 -0.15 6.21 -16.09
C ARG A 42 -1.16 5.10 -16.36
N ARG A 43 -1.65 5.00 -17.60
CA ARG A 43 -2.60 3.95 -18.02
C ARG A 43 -2.05 2.53 -17.88
N LYS A 44 -0.72 2.37 -17.94
CA LYS A 44 -0.04 1.09 -17.72
C LYS A 44 0.20 0.78 -16.23
N GLY A 45 -0.33 1.59 -15.32
CA GLY A 45 -0.22 1.37 -13.89
C GLY A 45 1.12 1.80 -13.28
N LEU A 46 1.84 2.75 -13.90
CA LEU A 46 3.16 3.15 -13.42
C LEU A 46 3.15 3.54 -11.94
N TYR A 47 2.15 4.32 -11.53
CA TYR A 47 1.99 4.87 -10.18
C TYR A 47 1.05 4.02 -9.30
N GLU A 48 0.59 2.87 -9.79
CA GLU A 48 -0.26 1.98 -9.01
C GLU A 48 0.56 1.25 -7.93
N PRO A 49 -0.06 0.93 -6.77
CA PRO A 49 0.57 0.13 -5.73
C PRO A 49 0.98 -1.25 -6.25
N ARG A 50 2.10 -1.74 -5.72
CA ARG A 50 2.69 -3.02 -6.13
C ARG A 50 2.91 -3.93 -4.94
N THR A 51 2.58 -5.20 -5.10
CA THR A 51 2.74 -6.23 -4.08
C THR A 51 3.80 -7.24 -4.51
N LEU A 52 4.61 -7.70 -3.56
CA LEU A 52 5.65 -8.68 -3.85
C LEU A 52 5.02 -9.99 -4.31
N ARG A 53 5.37 -10.41 -5.53
CA ARG A 53 5.03 -11.74 -6.08
C ARG A 53 6.11 -12.76 -5.74
N ALA A 54 7.36 -12.41 -6.00
CA ALA A 54 8.51 -13.28 -5.79
C ALA A 54 9.76 -12.47 -5.48
N LEU A 55 10.63 -13.04 -4.64
CA LEU A 55 11.90 -12.44 -4.25
C LEU A 55 13.05 -13.41 -4.51
N SER A 56 14.03 -12.98 -5.29
CA SER A 56 15.23 -13.77 -5.61
C SER A 56 16.51 -13.07 -5.13
N LYS A 57 17.63 -13.78 -5.27
CA LYS A 57 18.96 -13.23 -4.98
C LYS A 57 19.29 -12.02 -5.85
N ARG A 58 18.70 -11.87 -7.04
CA ARG A 58 19.02 -10.82 -8.03
C ARG A 58 17.92 -9.78 -8.25
N ALA A 59 16.65 -10.12 -7.99
CA ALA A 59 15.53 -9.21 -8.23
C ALA A 59 14.33 -9.49 -7.31
N ALA A 60 13.40 -8.53 -7.27
CA ALA A 60 12.01 -8.75 -6.88
C ALA A 60 11.10 -8.65 -8.10
N VAL A 61 10.06 -9.47 -8.10
CA VAL A 61 8.95 -9.41 -9.06
C VAL A 61 7.73 -8.94 -8.29
N PHE A 62 7.01 -7.98 -8.86
CA PHE A 62 5.80 -7.43 -8.27
C PHE A 62 4.62 -7.56 -9.20
N ASP A 63 3.45 -7.86 -8.62
CA ASP A 63 2.17 -7.66 -9.28
C ASP A 63 1.75 -6.19 -9.12
N VAL A 64 1.13 -5.63 -10.16
CA VAL A 64 0.64 -4.24 -10.16
C VAL A 64 -0.86 -4.24 -9.88
N ARG A 65 -1.30 -3.48 -8.88
CA ARG A 65 -2.71 -3.44 -8.48
C ARG A 65 -3.58 -3.00 -9.65
N GLY A 66 -4.61 -3.78 -9.97
CA GLY A 66 -5.56 -3.46 -11.03
C GLY A 66 -5.05 -3.72 -12.45
N HIS A 67 -3.86 -4.31 -12.61
CA HIS A 67 -3.27 -4.62 -13.91
C HIS A 67 -2.78 -6.06 -13.98
N ASP A 68 -3.04 -6.74 -15.10
CA ASP A 68 -2.47 -8.05 -15.40
C ASP A 68 -1.04 -7.92 -15.95
N THR A 69 -0.16 -7.31 -15.14
CA THR A 69 1.23 -7.12 -15.50
C THR A 69 2.13 -7.29 -14.28
N THR A 70 3.38 -7.67 -14.55
CA THR A 70 4.42 -7.77 -13.53
C THR A 70 5.60 -6.88 -13.85
N VAL A 71 6.23 -6.36 -12.81
CA VAL A 71 7.41 -5.50 -12.93
C VAL A 71 8.56 -6.04 -12.10
N TRP A 72 9.76 -5.89 -12.65
CA TRP A 72 10.99 -6.40 -12.06
C TRP A 72 11.82 -5.25 -11.47
N LEU A 73 12.33 -5.46 -10.27
CA LEU A 73 13.30 -4.57 -9.63
C LEU A 73 14.57 -5.36 -9.36
N TYR A 74 15.60 -5.08 -10.15
CA TYR A 74 16.90 -5.73 -10.01
C TYR A 74 17.76 -5.06 -8.94
N TRP A 75 18.42 -5.85 -8.11
CA TRP A 75 19.31 -5.34 -7.07
C TRP A 75 20.63 -4.85 -7.66
N ASP A 76 21.16 -5.51 -8.69
CA ASP A 76 22.47 -5.16 -9.27
C ASP A 76 22.42 -3.86 -10.10
N ARG A 77 21.23 -3.42 -10.52
CA ARG A 77 21.04 -2.16 -11.23
C ARG A 77 21.08 -0.99 -10.24
N GLY A 78 22.22 -0.31 -10.22
CA GLY A 78 22.42 0.95 -9.51
C GLY A 78 22.60 0.85 -8.00
N THR A 79 22.81 -0.35 -7.45
CA THR A 79 22.88 -0.62 -6.00
C THR A 79 23.83 0.28 -5.22
N ARG A 80 24.95 0.69 -5.82
CA ARG A 80 25.92 1.59 -5.17
C ARG A 80 25.34 2.96 -4.82
N HIS A 81 24.22 3.34 -5.42
CA HIS A 81 23.63 4.66 -5.30
C HIS A 81 22.14 4.62 -4.87
N TRP A 82 21.65 3.47 -4.39
CA TRP A 82 20.33 3.43 -3.76
C TRP A 82 20.34 4.26 -2.49
N ARG A 83 19.31 5.09 -2.31
CA ARG A 83 19.15 5.93 -1.11
C ARG A 83 17.91 5.49 -0.38
N PHE A 84 18.03 5.32 0.93
CA PHE A 84 16.95 4.89 1.81
C PHE A 84 16.70 6.01 2.83
N SER A 85 15.46 6.45 2.97
CA SER A 85 15.08 7.50 3.91
C SER A 85 13.66 7.29 4.39
N GLY A 86 13.49 6.95 5.67
CA GLY A 86 12.17 6.70 6.26
C GLY A 86 11.41 5.59 5.52
N ASP A 87 10.25 5.92 4.97
CA ASP A 87 9.40 5.04 4.17
C ASP A 87 9.71 5.13 2.66
N THR A 88 10.79 5.79 2.26
CA THR A 88 11.14 6.00 0.84
C THR A 88 12.42 5.30 0.41
N VAL A 89 12.42 4.84 -0.84
CA VAL A 89 13.59 4.25 -1.52
C VAL A 89 13.77 4.94 -2.86
N THR A 90 14.94 5.55 -3.07
CA THR A 90 15.32 6.13 -4.36
C THR A 90 16.23 5.18 -5.11
N VAL A 91 15.80 4.74 -6.28
CA VAL A 91 16.51 3.82 -7.17
C VAL A 91 16.99 4.59 -8.41
N PRO A 92 18.31 4.72 -8.62
CA PRO A 92 18.83 5.41 -9.79
C PRO A 92 18.62 4.58 -11.05
N LEU A 93 18.20 5.24 -12.13
CA LEU A 93 18.15 4.70 -13.48
C LEU A 93 19.46 5.07 -14.18
N HIS A 94 20.37 4.11 -14.30
CA HIS A 94 21.59 4.30 -15.07
C HIS A 94 21.28 4.28 -16.56
N ALA A 95 20.97 5.45 -17.13
CA ALA A 95 21.03 5.67 -18.56
C ALA A 95 22.49 5.93 -18.96
N THR A 96 22.96 5.25 -20.01
CA THR A 96 24.33 5.39 -20.55
C THR A 96 24.58 6.78 -21.14
N LEU A 97 23.52 7.50 -21.53
CA LEU A 97 23.53 8.90 -21.95
C LEU A 97 22.27 9.59 -21.42
N GLY A 98 22.44 10.75 -20.78
CA GLY A 98 21.36 11.60 -20.29
C GLY A 98 21.53 12.05 -18.83
N PRO A 99 20.68 12.99 -18.35
CA PRO A 99 20.71 13.43 -16.97
C PRO A 99 20.37 12.27 -16.02
N PRO A 100 20.96 12.24 -14.81
CA PRO A 100 20.72 11.15 -13.86
C PRO A 100 19.23 11.04 -13.56
N ASP A 101 18.67 9.87 -13.82
CA ASP A 101 17.29 9.57 -13.52
C ASP A 101 17.15 8.74 -12.25
N ALA A 102 16.00 8.83 -11.61
CA ALA A 102 15.65 7.99 -10.48
C ALA A 102 14.15 7.71 -10.42
N VAL A 103 13.84 6.58 -9.81
CA VAL A 103 12.49 6.23 -9.37
C VAL A 103 12.48 6.30 -7.85
N VAL A 104 11.55 7.09 -7.31
CA VAL A 104 11.31 7.17 -5.87
C VAL A 104 10.09 6.32 -5.54
N TYR A 105 10.28 5.33 -4.68
CA TYR A 105 9.24 4.49 -4.14
C TYR A 105 8.87 4.94 -2.74
N ARG A 106 7.57 4.96 -2.43
CA ARG A 106 7.04 4.96 -1.07
C ARG A 106 6.65 3.55 -0.67
N CYS A 107 7.02 3.17 0.55
CA CYS A 107 6.88 1.83 1.10
C CYS A 107 5.89 1.87 2.27
N SER A 108 4.82 1.09 2.21
CA SER A 108 3.82 1.06 3.28
C SER A 108 3.46 -0.37 3.68
N LEU A 109 3.04 -0.52 4.93
CA LEU A 109 2.38 -1.72 5.43
C LEU A 109 0.88 -1.43 5.53
N PRO A 110 0.02 -2.45 5.48
CA PRO A 110 -1.38 -2.26 5.81
C PRO A 110 -1.46 -1.66 7.21
N GLU A 111 -2.31 -0.64 7.37
CA GLU A 111 -2.60 -0.15 8.70
C GLU A 111 -3.22 -1.30 9.51
N PRO A 112 -2.79 -1.51 10.76
CA PRO A 112 -3.48 -2.45 11.63
C PRO A 112 -4.93 -1.97 11.70
N GLU A 113 -5.85 -2.83 11.28
CA GLU A 113 -7.28 -2.55 11.33
C GLU A 113 -7.62 -2.28 12.80
N THR A 114 -7.76 -1.01 13.17
CA THR A 114 -8.22 -0.67 14.52
C THR A 114 -9.58 -1.36 14.67
N PRO A 115 -9.78 -2.24 15.66
CA PRO A 115 -11.10 -2.85 15.85
C PRO A 115 -12.09 -1.70 16.00
N ARG A 116 -13.02 -1.57 15.05
CA ARG A 116 -14.13 -0.62 15.21
C ARG A 116 -14.76 -0.95 16.56
N PRO A 117 -14.92 0.00 17.48
CA PRO A 117 -15.60 -0.29 18.73
C PRO A 117 -16.98 -0.85 18.37
N ALA A 118 -17.22 -2.10 18.76
CA ALA A 118 -18.52 -2.72 18.62
C ALA A 118 -19.50 -1.76 19.28
N ARG A 119 -20.44 -1.20 18.51
CA ARG A 119 -21.54 -0.42 19.06
C ARG A 119 -22.20 -1.30 20.11
N SER A 120 -21.96 -1.00 21.38
CA SER A 120 -22.62 -1.63 22.50
C SER A 120 -24.12 -1.44 22.28
N ARG A 121 -24.81 -2.51 21.91
CA ARG A 121 -26.27 -2.59 22.06
C ARG A 121 -26.55 -2.28 23.54
N PRO A 122 -27.36 -1.27 23.88
CA PRO A 122 -27.88 -1.19 25.23
C PRO A 122 -28.88 -2.33 25.39
N ALA A 123 -28.43 -3.39 26.07
CA ALA A 123 -29.31 -4.39 26.65
C ALA A 123 -29.76 -3.84 28.00
N ASP A 124 -31.02 -3.43 28.01
CA ASP A 124 -32.03 -3.74 29.03
C ASP A 124 -31.73 -3.44 30.51
N SER A 125 -32.56 -2.59 31.11
CA SER A 125 -32.70 -2.50 32.57
C SER A 125 -34.14 -2.10 32.91
N GLN A 126 -34.97 -3.14 33.01
CA GLN A 126 -36.06 -3.35 33.96
C GLN A 126 -36.51 -2.17 34.84
N ALA A 127 -37.83 -1.94 34.86
CA ALA A 127 -38.56 -1.65 36.09
C ALA A 127 -39.87 -2.46 36.10
N ARG A 128 -39.93 -3.45 36.99
CA ARG A 128 -41.17 -4.11 37.44
C ARG A 128 -41.94 -3.13 38.34
N ASP A 129 -43.27 -3.13 38.30
CA ASP A 129 -44.11 -3.68 39.38
C ASP A 129 -45.63 -3.65 39.02
N PRO A 130 -46.54 -4.28 39.80
CA PRO A 130 -47.70 -4.98 39.29
C PRO A 130 -49.02 -4.39 39.83
N ARG A 131 -50.15 -5.01 39.42
CA ARG A 131 -51.52 -4.82 39.94
C ARG A 131 -52.22 -3.51 39.55
N VAL A 132 -53.33 -3.69 38.83
CA VAL A 132 -54.73 -3.30 39.15
C VAL A 132 -55.50 -3.53 37.84
N ALA A 133 -56.37 -4.55 37.79
CA ALA A 133 -57.84 -4.47 37.61
C ALA A 133 -58.27 -3.83 36.26
N GLN A 134 -59.32 -4.19 35.53
CA GLN A 134 -60.45 -5.11 35.64
C GLN A 134 -61.17 -4.99 34.28
N GLN A 135 -61.84 -6.06 33.82
CA GLN A 135 -63.13 -6.04 33.11
C GLN A 135 -63.34 -5.47 31.69
N ALA A 136 -64.29 -6.19 31.03
CA ALA A 136 -65.22 -5.84 29.95
C ALA A 136 -64.66 -5.83 28.51
N ALA A 137 -65.02 -6.77 27.62
CA ALA A 137 -66.33 -7.12 27.03
C ALA A 137 -66.75 -6.20 25.84
N PHE A 138 -67.20 -6.86 24.76
CA PHE A 138 -67.80 -6.34 23.50
C PHE A 138 -66.83 -5.65 22.51
N GLY A 139 -66.94 -5.77 21.19
CA GLY A 139 -67.94 -6.37 20.29
C GLY A 139 -67.84 -5.69 18.91
N PHE A 140 -68.27 -6.42 17.87
CA PHE A 140 -68.32 -6.15 16.42
C PHE A 140 -67.05 -6.38 15.60
#